data_AF-A0AAN4Z204-F1
#
_entry.id   AF-A0AAN4Z204-F1
#
_cell.length_a   1.000
_cell.length_b   1.000
_cell.length_c   1.000
_cell.angle_alpha   90.00
_cell.angle_beta   90.00
_cell.angle_gamma   90.00
#
_symmetry.space_group_name_H-M   'P 1'
#
loop_
_entity.id
_entity.type
_entity.pdbx_description
1 polymer ?
#
loop_
_entity_poly.entity_id
_entity_poly.type
_entity_poly.pdbx_seq_one_letter_code
_entity_poly.pdbx_strand_id
1 'polypeptide(L)' 'MNLLKKKSKSIQFEAFHVFKVFVVNPNKPRPIANILLRNREKLVDFLTAFPNDMTEDEQFNDKKAYLLKQM' A
#
# COMPACT_ATOMS: atom_id res chain seq x y z
N MET A 1 7.27 -1.21 7.11
CA MET A 1 6.89 -0.68 5.77
C MET A 1 7.94 0.30 5.24
N ASN A 2 9.24 0.00 5.43
CA ASN A 2 10.32 0.98 5.18
C ASN A 2 10.68 1.11 3.69
N LEU A 3 10.48 0.04 2.92
CA LEU A 3 10.79 0.03 1.49
C LEU A 3 9.86 0.96 0.68
N LEU A 4 8.62 1.17 1.14
CA LEU A 4 7.69 2.15 0.57
C LEU A 4 8.20 3.60 0.66
N LYS A 5 9.17 3.88 1.53
CA LYS A 5 9.73 5.22 1.76
C LYS A 5 11.13 5.42 1.12
N LYS A 6 11.63 4.45 0.34
CA LYS A 6 12.96 4.56 -0.29
C LYS A 6 12.94 5.60 -1.40
N LYS A 7 14.06 6.29 -1.65
CA LYS A 7 14.15 7.30 -2.74
C LYS A 7 14.03 6.69 -4.14
N SER A 8 14.41 5.42 -4.30
CA SER A 8 14.32 4.72 -5.58
C SER A 8 12.88 4.39 -5.91
N LYS A 9 12.38 4.96 -7.01
CA LYS A 9 11.03 4.75 -7.54
C LYS A 9 10.73 3.27 -7.78
N SER A 10 11.65 2.53 -8.41
CA SER A 10 11.48 1.09 -8.67
C SER A 10 11.37 0.28 -7.37
N ILE A 11 12.17 0.61 -6.34
CA ILE A 11 12.08 -0.08 -5.05
C ILE A 11 10.74 0.21 -4.36
N GLN A 12 10.26 1.45 -4.42
CA GLN A 12 8.95 1.81 -3.86
C GLN A 12 7.83 1.07 -4.58
N PHE A 13 7.93 0.93 -5.90
CA PHE A 13 6.93 0.27 -6.73
C PHE A 13 6.83 -1.23 -6.40
N GLU A 14 7.95 -1.94 -6.39
CA GLU A 14 7.96 -3.37 -6.01
C GLU A 14 7.51 -3.57 -4.56
N ALA A 15 7.92 -2.69 -3.66
CA ALA A 15 7.46 -2.74 -2.28
C ALA A 15 5.94 -2.53 -2.15
N PHE A 16 5.33 -1.71 -3.01
CA PHE A 16 3.89 -1.52 -3.05
C PHE A 16 3.17 -2.80 -3.52
N HIS A 17 3.70 -3.48 -4.55
CA HIS A 17 3.16 -4.76 -5.01
C HIS A 17 3.20 -5.86 -3.95
N VAL A 18 4.24 -5.90 -3.12
CA VAL A 18 4.30 -6.81 -1.97
C VAL A 18 3.33 -6.37 -0.87
N PHE A 19 3.31 -5.07 -0.55
CA PHE A 19 2.45 -4.51 0.49
C PHE A 19 0.96 -4.80 0.26
N LYS A 20 0.47 -4.67 -0.99
CA LYS A 20 -0.95 -4.89 -1.30
C LYS A 20 -1.45 -6.27 -0.85
N VAL A 21 -0.61 -7.31 -0.98
CA VAL A 21 -0.95 -8.69 -0.62
C VAL A 21 -1.26 -8.83 0.87
N PHE A 22 -0.54 -8.11 1.74
CA PHE A 22 -0.79 -8.11 3.18
C PHE A 22 -2.11 -7.43 3.54
N VAL A 23 -2.50 -6.39 2.79
CA VAL A 23 -3.73 -5.63 3.02
C VAL A 23 -4.96 -6.37 2.53
N VAL A 24 -4.89 -7.01 1.36
CA VAL A 24 -6.06 -7.68 0.77
C VAL A 24 -6.30 -9.10 1.31
N ASN A 25 -5.38 -9.66 2.09
CA ASN A 25 -5.56 -11.00 2.65
C ASN A 25 -6.78 -11.05 3.60
N PRO A 26 -7.87 -11.76 3.27
CA PRO A 26 -9.05 -11.84 4.13
C PRO A 26 -8.72 -12.52 5.48
N ASN A 27 -7.79 -13.47 5.47
CA ASN A 27 -7.32 -14.22 6.64
C ASN A 27 -6.03 -13.61 7.21
N LYS A 28 -6.04 -12.30 7.46
CA LYS A 28 -4.90 -11.55 8.01
C LYS A 28 -4.52 -12.07 9.41
N PRO A 29 -3.26 -12.47 9.65
CA PRO A 29 -2.80 -12.80 11.00
C PRO A 29 -2.93 -11.60 11.95
N ARG A 30 -3.30 -11.85 13.23
CA ARG A 30 -3.48 -10.80 14.25
C ARG A 30 -2.32 -9.79 14.34
N PRO A 31 -1.04 -10.20 14.31
CA PRO A 31 0.07 -9.24 14.36
C PRO A 31 0.09 -8.28 13.18
N ILE A 32 -0.27 -8.75 11.98
CA ILE A 32 -0.33 -7.93 10.76
C ILE A 32 -1.50 -6.95 10.84
N ALA A 33 -2.69 -7.43 11.23
CA ALA A 33 -3.86 -6.57 11.40
C ALA A 33 -3.59 -5.43 12.41
N ASN A 34 -2.93 -5.76 13.53
CA ASN A 34 -2.56 -4.76 14.54
C ASN A 34 -1.57 -3.72 14.00
N ILE A 35 -0.58 -4.14 13.19
CA ILE A 35 0.37 -3.21 12.57
C ILE A 35 -0.35 -2.27 11.58
N LEU A 36 -1.26 -2.80 10.75
CA LEU A 36 -2.02 -1.99 9.80
C LEU A 36 -2.91 -0.98 10.54
N LEU A 37 -3.66 -1.43 11.55
CA LEU A 37 -4.53 -0.57 12.35
C LEU A 37 -3.76 0.56 13.05
N ARG A 38 -2.61 0.25 13.68
CA ARG A 38 -1.77 1.25 14.36
C ARG A 38 -1.20 2.30 13.42
N ASN A 39 -1.10 2.01 12.12
CA ASN A 39 -0.53 2.91 11.12
C ASN A 39 -1.59 3.43 10.13
N ARG A 40 -2.89 3.19 10.38
CA ARG A 40 -3.97 3.40 9.41
C ARG A 40 -3.96 4.80 8.81
N GLU A 41 -4.00 5.85 9.64
CA GLU A 41 -3.99 7.25 9.15
C GLU A 41 -2.78 7.54 8.27
N LYS A 42 -1.58 7.21 8.75
CA LYS A 42 -0.34 7.42 7.99
C LYS A 42 -0.30 6.63 6.68
N LEU A 43 -0.94 5.46 6.63
CA LEU A 43 -1.04 4.65 5.43
C LEU A 43 -2.05 5.23 4.44
N VAL A 44 -3.19 5.72 4.93
CA VAL A 44 -4.19 6.41 4.10
C VAL A 44 -3.58 7.66 3.47
N ASP A 45 -2.88 8.49 4.25
CA ASP A 45 -2.20 9.69 3.76
C ASP A 45 -1.13 9.34 2.72
N PHE A 46 -0.28 8.36 3.04
CA PHE A 46 0.76 7.90 2.14
C PHE A 46 0.20 7.36 0.82
N LEU A 47 -0.84 6.52 0.88
CA LEU A 47 -1.47 5.95 -0.30
C LEU A 47 -2.14 7.03 -1.14
N THR A 48 -2.84 7.98 -0.52
CA THR A 48 -3.48 9.11 -1.22
C THR A 48 -2.46 9.93 -1.99
N ALA A 49 -1.35 10.29 -1.34
CA ALA A 49 -0.25 11.05 -1.94
C ALA A 49 0.69 10.22 -2.83
N PHE A 50 0.47 8.89 -2.94
CA PHE A 50 1.34 8.03 -3.74
C PHE A 50 1.22 8.42 -5.22
N PRO A 51 2.33 8.72 -5.90
CA PRO A 51 2.31 9.30 -7.25
C PRO A 51 1.64 8.38 -8.26
N ASN A 52 0.63 8.93 -8.95
CA ASN A 52 -0.11 8.23 -10.01
C ASN A 52 0.70 8.11 -11.32
N ASP A 53 1.75 8.93 -11.48
CA ASP A 53 2.61 8.98 -12.67
C ASP A 53 3.65 7.85 -12.71
N MET A 54 3.70 6.99 -11.68
CA MET A 54 4.63 5.87 -11.62
C MET A 54 4.11 4.61 -12.30
N THR A 55 2.92 4.64 -12.91
CA THR A 55 2.23 3.43 -13.36
C THR A 55 1.80 3.52 -14.81
N GLU A 56 2.42 2.69 -15.65
CA GLU A 56 1.96 2.35 -17.02
C GLU A 56 0.70 1.47 -17.03
N ASP A 57 0.14 1.18 -15.85
CA ASP A 57 -0.83 0.12 -15.61
C ASP A 57 -2.19 0.74 -15.25
N GLU A 58 -3.15 0.75 -16.19
CA GLU A 58 -4.50 1.35 -16.02
C GLU A 58 -5.20 0.89 -14.72
N GLN A 59 -4.88 -0.32 -14.24
CA GLN A 59 -5.48 -0.90 -13.03
C GLN A 59 -4.88 -0.41 -11.71
N PHE A 60 -3.82 0.41 -11.73
CA PHE A 60 -3.15 0.82 -10.49
C PHE A 60 -4.04 1.68 -9.60
N ASN A 61 -4.73 2.65 -10.19
CA ASN A 61 -5.62 3.57 -9.46
C ASN A 61 -6.78 2.81 -8.82
N ASP A 62 -7.33 1.82 -9.50
CA ASP A 62 -8.38 0.94 -8.96
C ASP A 62 -7.88 0.12 -7.77
N LYS A 63 -6.67 -0.46 -7.89
CA LYS A 63 -6.03 -1.22 -6.81
C LYS A 63 -5.75 -0.33 -5.60
N LYS A 64 -5.28 0.91 -5.82
CA LYS A 64 -5.05 1.91 -4.76
C LYS A 64 -6.35 2.30 -4.06
N ALA A 65 -7.41 2.57 -4.82
CA ALA A 65 -8.74 2.88 -4.27
C ALA A 65 -9.32 1.70 -3.47
N TYR A 66 -9.14 0.47 -3.96
CA TYR A 66 -9.55 -0.73 -3.24
C TYR A 66 -8.80 -0.90 -1.91
N LEU A 67 -7.47 -0.70 -1.91
CA LEU A 67 -6.66 -0.76 -0.69
C LEU A 67 -7.09 0.28 0.35
N LEU A 68 -7.39 1.51 -0.08
CA LEU A 68 -7.88 2.56 0.81
C LEU A 68 -9.21 2.18 1.48
N LYS A 69 -10.12 1.49 0.77
CA LYS A 69 -11.38 0.97 1.36
C LYS A 69 -11.15 -0.14 2.40
N GLN A 70 -10.03 -0.85 2.33
CA GLN A 70 -9.70 -1.95 3.23
C GLN A 70 -8.88 -1.52 4.45
N MET A 71 -8.40 -0.28 4.47
CA MET A 71 -7.66 0.32 5.59
C MET A 71 -8.60 0.90 6.61
#